data_AF-A0A6M3IXQ7-F1
#
_entry.id   AF-A0A6M3IXQ7-F1
#
_cell.length_a   1.000
_cell.length_b   1.000
_cell.length_c   1.000
_cell.angle_alpha   90.00
_cell.angle_beta   90.00
_cell.angle_gamma   90.00
#
_symmetry.space_group_name_H-M   'P 1'
#
loop_
_entity.id
_entity.type
_entity.pdbx_description
1 polymer ?
#
loop_
_entity_poly.entity_id
_entity_poly.type
_entity_poly.pdbx_seq_one_letter_code
_entity_poly.pdbx_strand_id
1 'polypeptide(L)' 'MAHTKLNHEKVRELMSRNFMRPADLAKKIGKDRQTVNYILYWGGAKYAEQLARIFGCKKTELLVMNTSRD' A
#
# COMPACT_ATOMS: atom_id res chain seq x y z
N MET A 1 -3.14 -21.17 -6.38
CA MET A 1 -3.97 -19.99 -6.01
C MET A 1 -3.12 -18.75 -6.21
N ALA A 2 -3.59 -17.75 -6.96
CA ALA A 2 -2.84 -16.50 -7.13
C ALA A 2 -2.87 -15.70 -5.81
N HIS A 3 -1.71 -15.47 -5.20
CA HIS A 3 -1.60 -14.64 -4.01
C HIS A 3 -1.24 -13.21 -4.42
N THR A 4 -2.19 -12.30 -4.27
CA THR A 4 -2.00 -10.88 -4.56
C THR A 4 -1.38 -10.18 -3.35
N LYS A 5 -0.23 -9.54 -3.56
CA LYS A 5 0.50 -8.78 -2.52
C LYS A 5 0.46 -7.29 -2.83
N LEU A 6 0.65 -6.46 -1.80
CA LEU A 6 0.79 -5.02 -1.96
C LEU A 6 2.16 -4.70 -2.58
N ASN A 7 2.19 -3.81 -3.56
CA ASN A 7 3.43 -3.27 -4.11
C ASN A 7 3.97 -2.19 -3.16
N HIS A 8 4.78 -2.61 -2.18
CA HIS A 8 5.35 -1.72 -1.17
C HIS A 8 6.26 -0.64 -1.76
N GLU A 9 6.98 -0.94 -2.83
CA GLU A 9 7.84 0.04 -3.51
C GLU A 9 7.00 1.12 -4.18
N LYS A 10 5.94 0.73 -4.89
CA LYS A 10 5.03 1.70 -5.53
C LYS A 10 4.32 2.59 -4.52
N VAL A 11 3.87 2.02 -3.41
CA VAL A 11 3.25 2.79 -2.32
C VAL A 11 4.23 3.81 -1.74
N ARG A 12 5.48 3.41 -1.47
CA ARG A 12 6.53 4.32 -0.98
C ARG A 12 6.90 5.40 -2.00
N GLU A 13 6.96 5.05 -3.29
CA GLU A 13 7.16 6.02 -4.37
C GLU A 13 6.04 7.08 -4.37
N LEU A 14 4.78 6.66 -4.33
CA LEU A 14 3.63 7.57 -4.31
C LEU A 14 3.62 8.45 -3.06
N MET A 15 4.00 7.90 -1.91
CA MET A 15 4.18 8.69 -0.69
C MET A 15 5.25 9.77 -0.88
N SER A 16 6.40 9.42 -1.44
CA SER A 16 7.48 10.37 -1.71
C SER A 16 7.05 11.46 -2.69
N ARG A 17 6.35 11.10 -3.78
CA ARG A 17 5.85 12.07 -4.78
C ARG A 17 4.81 13.04 -4.21
N ASN A 18 4.02 12.58 -3.25
CA ASN A 18 3.00 13.40 -2.57
C ASN A 18 3.52 14.07 -1.29
N PHE A 19 4.83 14.02 -0.99
CA PHE A 19 5.42 14.50 0.26
C PHE A 19 4.70 13.98 1.52
N MET A 20 4.16 12.77 1.45
CA MET A 20 3.31 12.17 2.49
C MET A 20 4.17 11.32 3.43
N ARG A 21 4.18 11.64 4.72
CA ARG A 21 4.89 10.82 5.73
C ARG A 21 4.00 9.66 6.18
N PRO A 22 4.57 8.59 6.77
CA PRO A 22 3.77 7.50 7.34
C PRO A 22 2.73 7.96 8.37
N ALA A 23 3.01 9.02 9.12
CA ALA A 23 2.05 9.61 10.07
C ALA A 23 0.86 10.28 9.38
N ASP A 24 1.07 10.93 8.22
CA ASP A 24 -0.02 11.54 7.44
C ASP A 24 -0.90 10.47 6.81
N LEU A 25 -0.27 9.39 6.32
CA LEU A 25 -0.97 8.23 5.81
C LEU A 25 -1.80 7.55 6.91
N ALA A 26 -1.26 7.45 8.13
CA ALA A 26 -1.97 6.91 9.29
C ALA A 26 -3.26 7.68 9.58
N LYS A 27 -3.20 9.02 9.56
CA LYS A 27 -4.38 9.88 9.69
C LYS A 27 -5.39 9.66 8.56
N LYS A 28 -4.94 9.56 7.31
CA LYS A 28 -5.84 9.37 6.15
C LYS A 28 -6.52 8.00 6.12
N ILE A 29 -5.86 6.95 6.60
CA ILE A 29 -6.43 5.59 6.67
C ILE A 29 -7.24 5.39 7.96
N GLY A 30 -7.08 6.29 8.95
CA GLY A 30 -7.70 6.15 10.27
C GLY A 30 -7.08 4.99 11.06
N LYS A 31 -5.75 4.84 10.97
CA LYS A 31 -4.98 3.79 11.64
C LYS A 31 -3.81 4.40 12.41
N ASP A 32 -3.27 3.63 13.33
CA ASP A 32 -2.06 4.00 14.06
C ASP A 32 -0.80 3.83 13.19
N ARG A 33 0.31 4.38 13.69
CA ARG A 33 1.60 4.36 12.99
C ARG A 33 2.17 2.95 12.83
N GLN A 34 1.97 2.04 13.78
CA GLN A 34 2.46 0.66 13.68
C GLN A 34 1.74 -0.09 12.57
N THR A 35 0.41 0.07 12.48
CA THR A 35 -0.38 -0.50 11.39
C THR A 35 0.09 0.01 10.03
N VAL A 36 0.37 1.32 9.89
CA VAL A 36 0.93 1.85 8.64
C VAL A 36 2.31 1.30 8.33
N ASN A 37 3.20 1.22 9.32
CA ASN A 37 4.50 0.58 9.10
C ASN A 37 4.35 -0.88 8.66
N TYR A 38 3.42 -1.63 9.25
CA TYR A 38 3.12 -2.98 8.80
C TYR A 38 2.66 -3.02 7.33
N ILE A 39 1.77 -2.10 6.94
CA ILE A 39 1.32 -1.96 5.54
C ILE A 39 2.47 -1.61 4.60
N LEU A 40 3.42 -0.78 5.02
CA LEU A 40 4.50 -0.30 4.14
C LEU A 40 5.63 -1.32 3.93
N TYR A 41 5.79 -2.29 4.83
CA TYR A 41 6.95 -3.19 4.81
C TYR A 41 6.62 -4.68 4.76
N TRP A 42 5.47 -5.09 5.30
CA TRP A 42 5.20 -6.52 5.53
C TRP A 42 3.93 -7.00 4.84
N GLY A 43 2.86 -6.20 4.83
CA GLY A 43 1.56 -6.66 4.35
C GLY A 43 0.69 -5.54 3.78
N GLY A 44 -0.63 -5.65 3.95
CA GLY A 44 -1.53 -4.55 3.67
C GLY A 44 -2.24 -4.55 2.31
N ALA A 45 -2.24 -5.68 1.58
CA ALA A 45 -3.01 -5.81 0.33
C ALA A 45 -4.51 -5.49 0.51
N LYS A 46 -5.08 -5.77 1.70
CA LYS A 46 -6.46 -5.39 2.05
C LYS A 46 -6.72 -3.88 2.06
N TYR A 47 -5.68 -3.05 2.20
CA TYR A 47 -5.79 -1.58 2.18
C TYR A 47 -5.53 -1.00 0.79
N ALA A 48 -5.23 -1.81 -0.23
CA ALA A 48 -4.88 -1.32 -1.56
C ALA A 48 -5.97 -0.42 -2.18
N GLU A 49 -7.24 -0.68 -1.89
CA GLU A 49 -8.33 0.17 -2.39
C GLU A 49 -8.36 1.55 -1.70
N GLN A 50 -8.10 1.57 -0.40
CA GLN A 50 -8.06 2.81 0.37
C GLN A 50 -6.82 3.65 -0.01
N LEU A 51 -5.68 2.98 -0.21
CA LEU A 51 -4.44 3.60 -0.71
C LEU A 51 -4.64 4.16 -2.13
N ALA A 52 -5.30 3.41 -3.01
CA ALA A 52 -5.62 3.83 -4.37
C ALA A 52 -6.44 5.12 -4.39
N ARG A 53 -7.45 5.24 -3.51
CA ARG A 53 -8.23 6.48 -3.36
C ARG A 53 -7.39 7.64 -2.82
N ILE A 54 -6.47 7.39 -1.88
CA ILE A 54 -5.60 8.41 -1.30
C ILE A 54 -4.61 8.96 -2.33
N PHE A 55 -4.03 8.09 -3.17
CA PHE A 55 -3.03 8.46 -4.16
C PHE A 55 -3.61 8.78 -5.54
N GLY A 56 -4.91 8.57 -5.74
CA GLY A 56 -5.58 8.82 -7.03
C GLY A 56 -5.13 7.87 -8.15
N CYS A 57 -4.81 6.61 -7.83
CA CYS A 57 -4.36 5.61 -8.80
C CYS A 57 -5.28 4.38 -8.82
N LYS A 58 -5.07 3.44 -9.75
CA LYS A 58 -5.85 2.19 -9.76
C LYS A 58 -5.30 1.22 -8.71
N LYS A 59 -6.20 0.48 -8.05
CA LYS A 59 -5.85 -0.57 -7.08
C LYS A 59 -4.91 -1.63 -7.68
N THR A 60 -5.08 -1.97 -8.96
CA THR A 60 -4.24 -2.95 -9.67
C THR A 60 -2.79 -2.49 -9.81
N GLU A 61 -2.52 -1.18 -9.82
CA GLU A 61 -1.16 -0.64 -9.86
C GLU A 61 -0.44 -0.79 -8.51
N LEU A 62 -1.21 -0.88 -7.42
CA LEU A 62 -0.70 -1.08 -6.07
C LEU A 62 -0.58 -2.55 -5.69
N LEU A 63 -0.92 -3.47 -6.59
CA LEU A 63 -0.93 -4.90 -6.32
C LEU A 63 0.02 -5.62 -7.27
N VAL A 64 0.81 -6.54 -6.73
CA VAL A 64 1.61 -7.48 -7.53
C VAL A 64 1.00 -8.88 -7.39
N MET A 65 0.89 -9.58 -8.52
CA MET A 65 0.55 -11.00 -8.52
C MET A 65 1.85 -11.79 -8.37
N ASN A 66 1.98 -12.51 -7.25
CA ASN A 66 2.95 -13.59 -7.19
C ASN A 66 2.30 -14.80 -7.86
N THR A 67 2.63 -15.03 -9.13
CA THR A 67 2.53 -16.37 -9.71
C THR A 67 3.70 -17.17 -9.18
N SER A 68 3.49 -17.89 -8.07
CA SER A 68 4.39 -19.00 -7.74
C SER A 68 4.27 -20.00 -8.90
N ARG A 69 5.30 -20.07 -9.75
CA ARG A 69 5.57 -21.25 -10.55
C ARG A 69 6.10 -22.28 -9.55
N ASP A 70 5.20 -23.17 -9.13
CA ASP A 70 5.60 -24.47 -8.58
C ASP A 70 5.96 -25.37 -9.76
#